data_AF-A0A973NMN0-F1
#
_entry.id   AF-A0A973NMN0-F1
#
_cell.length_a   1.000
_cell.length_b   1.000
_cell.length_c   1.000
_cell.angle_alpha   90.00
_cell.angle_beta   90.00
_cell.angle_gamma   90.00
#
_symmetry.space_group_name_H-M   'P 1'
#
loop_
_entity.id
_entity.type
_entity.pdbx_description
1 polymer ?
#
loop_
_entity_poly.entity_id
_entity_poly.type
_entity_poly.pdbx_seq_one_letter_code
_entity_poly.pdbx_strand_id
1 'polypeptide(L)'
;MQIRFADKRPTGDYALVLPVAGKDRSTLNRLGGAKTAVSGALDRQRFEGDSSSVSEQFFDDNGNVRRLLVVGTGTGSSPREAAEKLGGAAAARLQTSGEKKAVIDISGLGYDADIAA
;
A
#
# COMPACT_ATOMS: atom_id res chain seq x y z
N MET A 1 -1.32 15.47 -11.67
CA MET A 1 -0.71 14.69 -10.57
C MET A 1 0.76 15.07 -10.49
N GLN A 2 1.34 15.21 -9.30
CA GLN A 2 2.79 15.41 -9.13
C GLN A 2 3.38 14.17 -8.45
N ILE A 3 4.34 13.51 -9.09
CA ILE A 3 4.99 12.30 -8.55
C ILE A 3 6.38 12.68 -8.05
N ARG A 4 6.74 12.21 -6.84
CA ARG A 4 8.06 12.41 -6.24
C ARG A 4 8.53 11.07 -5.66
N PHE A 5 9.80 10.76 -5.85
CA PHE A 5 10.46 9.61 -5.23
C PHE A 5 11.18 10.07 -3.96
N ALA A 6 11.11 9.27 -2.91
CA ALA A 6 11.78 9.52 -1.64
C ALA A 6 12.34 8.20 -1.10
N ASP A 7 13.51 8.27 -0.47
CA ASP A 7 14.22 7.15 0.15
C ASP A 7 13.60 6.72 1.50
N LYS A 8 12.71 7.55 2.05
CA LYS A 8 11.93 7.29 3.26
C LYS A 8 10.54 7.91 3.16
N ARG A 9 9.60 7.40 3.96
CA ARG A 9 8.27 8.02 4.04
C ARG A 9 8.39 9.47 4.52
N PRO A 10 7.69 10.42 3.87
CA PRO A 10 7.61 11.78 4.37
C PRO A 10 6.90 11.83 5.73
N THR A 11 7.10 12.90 6.49
CA THR A 11 6.34 13.19 7.70
C THR A 11 5.04 13.92 7.38
N GLY A 12 4.09 13.90 8.32
CA GLY A 12 2.84 14.65 8.24
C GLY A 12 1.68 13.86 7.65
N ASP A 13 0.71 14.59 7.10
CA ASP A 13 -0.55 14.04 6.62
C ASP A 13 -0.44 13.49 5.19
N TYR A 14 -0.91 12.25 5.03
CA TYR A 14 -1.00 11.51 3.77
C TYR A 14 -1.76 10.20 3.97
N ALA A 15 -2.46 9.74 2.93
CA ALA A 15 -2.91 8.37 2.83
C ALA A 15 -1.72 7.44 2.53
N LEU A 16 -1.59 6.33 3.26
CA LEU A 16 -0.58 5.31 3.01
C LEU A 16 -1.17 4.19 2.16
N VAL A 17 -0.41 3.73 1.17
CA VAL A 17 -0.75 2.58 0.32
C VAL A 17 0.36 1.55 0.47
N LEU A 18 -0.02 0.31 0.80
CA LEU A 18 0.88 -0.83 0.90
C LEU A 18 0.42 -1.95 -0.05
N PRO A 19 1.31 -2.52 -0.87
CA PRO A 19 1.00 -3.68 -1.70
C PRO A 19 1.09 -4.98 -0.89
N VAL A 20 0.27 -5.97 -1.24
CA VAL A 20 0.32 -7.33 -0.70
C VAL A 20 0.15 -8.32 -1.86
N ALA A 21 1.08 -9.25 -2.02
CA ALA A 21 1.03 -10.26 -3.07
C ALA A 21 0.40 -11.56 -2.53
N GLY A 22 -0.88 -11.78 -2.82
CA GLY A 22 -1.62 -12.90 -2.24
C GLY A 22 -1.59 -12.88 -0.72
N LYS A 23 -1.07 -13.94 -0.10
CA LYS A 23 -0.95 -14.05 1.37
C LYS A 23 0.37 -13.51 1.93
N ASP A 24 1.29 -13.06 1.08
CA ASP A 24 2.53 -12.44 1.55
C ASP A 24 2.27 -11.01 2.07
N ARG A 25 2.14 -10.92 3.40
CA ARG A 25 1.92 -9.68 4.14
C ARG A 25 3.22 -9.09 4.71
N SER A 26 4.39 -9.46 4.19
CA SER A 26 5.69 -8.95 4.65
C SER A 26 5.79 -7.43 4.61
N THR A 27 5.15 -6.78 3.63
CA THR A 27 5.06 -5.32 3.53
C THR A 27 4.38 -4.68 4.73
N LEU A 28 3.54 -5.38 5.50
CA LEU A 28 2.90 -4.83 6.71
C LEU A 28 3.89 -4.63 7.87
N ASN A 29 5.10 -5.21 7.82
CA ASN A 29 6.17 -4.94 8.79
C ASN A 29 6.49 -3.44 8.89
N ARG A 30 6.23 -2.72 7.80
CA ARG A 30 6.35 -1.27 7.64
C ARG A 30 5.43 -0.44 8.54
N LEU A 31 4.43 -1.05 9.16
CA LEU A 31 3.46 -0.41 10.06
C LEU A 31 3.90 -0.41 11.53
N GLY A 32 5.02 -1.07 11.87
CA GLY A 32 5.50 -1.15 13.25
C GLY A 32 4.42 -1.71 14.20
N GLY A 33 4.13 -0.98 15.28
CA GLY A 33 3.14 -1.37 16.29
C GLY A 33 1.72 -1.60 15.76
N ALA A 34 1.35 -0.95 14.64
CA ALA A 34 0.01 -1.10 14.05
C ALA A 34 -0.17 -2.40 13.24
N LYS A 35 0.92 -3.14 12.96
CA LYS A 35 0.90 -4.34 12.11
C LYS A 35 -0.13 -5.39 12.56
N THR A 36 -0.20 -5.65 13.86
CA THR A 36 -1.08 -6.71 14.42
C THR A 36 -2.55 -6.36 14.23
N ALA A 37 -2.93 -5.11 14.51
CA ALA A 37 -4.31 -4.65 14.34
C ALA A 37 -4.71 -4.68 12.86
N VAL A 38 -3.85 -4.17 11.98
CA VAL A 38 -4.07 -4.17 10.53
C VAL A 38 -4.20 -5.59 9.98
N SER A 39 -3.32 -6.52 10.37
CA SER A 39 -3.41 -7.92 9.95
C SER A 39 -4.73 -8.55 10.38
N GLY A 40 -5.16 -8.33 11.63
CA GLY A 40 -6.43 -8.87 12.14
C GLY A 40 -7.67 -8.25 11.48
N ALA A 41 -7.57 -7.02 10.98
CA ALA A 41 -8.62 -6.40 10.18
C ALA A 41 -8.70 -6.99 8.77
N LEU A 42 -7.54 -7.24 8.12
CA LEU A 42 -7.48 -7.92 6.83
C LEU A 42 -8.15 -9.29 6.88
N ASP A 43 -7.89 -10.07 7.94
CA ASP A 43 -8.52 -11.39 8.13
C ASP A 43 -10.04 -11.29 8.26
N ARG A 44 -10.55 -10.32 9.04
CA ARG A 44 -11.99 -10.08 9.19
C ARG A 44 -12.66 -9.60 7.91
N GLN A 45 -11.91 -8.95 7.03
CA GLN A 45 -12.36 -8.54 5.70
C GLN A 45 -12.23 -9.66 4.66
N ARG A 46 -11.67 -10.82 5.01
CA ARG A 46 -11.32 -11.90 4.08
C ARG A 46 -10.44 -11.40 2.92
N PHE A 47 -9.48 -10.53 3.26
CA PHE A 47 -8.55 -10.00 2.27
C PHE A 47 -7.48 -11.05 1.93
N GLU A 48 -7.55 -11.57 0.71
CA GLU A 48 -6.67 -12.63 0.20
C GLU A 48 -5.50 -12.09 -0.65
N GLY A 49 -5.44 -10.78 -0.89
CA GLY A 49 -4.38 -10.14 -1.70
C GLY A 49 -4.51 -10.39 -3.21
N ASP A 50 -5.71 -10.69 -3.68
CA ASP A 50 -6.03 -10.84 -5.10
C ASP A 50 -5.76 -9.56 -5.88
N SER A 51 -5.49 -9.71 -7.18
CA SER A 51 -5.12 -8.59 -8.05
C SER A 51 -6.17 -7.46 -8.02
N SER A 52 -5.71 -6.25 -7.70
CA SER A 52 -6.54 -5.04 -7.52
C SER A 52 -7.60 -5.10 -6.41
N SER A 53 -7.58 -6.12 -5.54
CA SER A 53 -8.38 -6.09 -4.31
C SER A 53 -7.87 -4.97 -3.39
N VAL A 54 -8.77 -4.35 -2.62
CA VAL A 54 -8.41 -3.27 -1.70
C VAL A 54 -9.09 -3.49 -0.35
N SER A 55 -8.29 -3.48 0.71
CA SER A 55 -8.76 -3.26 2.07
C SER A 55 -8.43 -1.84 2.49
N GLU A 56 -9.44 -1.14 3.01
CA GLU A 56 -9.30 0.23 3.50
C GLU A 56 -9.57 0.27 5.00
N GLN A 57 -8.73 0.99 5.74
CA GLN A 57 -8.88 1.17 7.17
C GLN A 57 -8.16 2.42 7.66
N PHE A 58 -8.45 2.81 8.89
CA PHE A 58 -7.82 3.92 9.58
C PHE A 58 -7.13 3.38 10.83
N PHE A 59 -5.92 3.85 11.11
CA PHE A 59 -5.15 3.40 12.26
C PHE A 59 -4.40 4.56 12.89
N ASP A 60 -4.02 4.42 14.17
CA ASP A 60 -3.15 5.38 14.84
C ASP A 60 -1.70 5.20 14.36
N ASP A 61 -1.16 6.23 13.73
CA ASP A 61 0.25 6.34 13.37
C ASP A 61 0.89 7.44 14.21
N ASN A 62 1.35 7.05 15.40
CA ASN A 62 2.04 7.94 16.34
C ASN A 62 1.20 9.17 16.71
N GLY A 63 -0.07 8.96 17.07
CA GLY A 63 -1.01 10.03 17.45
C GLY A 63 -1.70 10.72 16.28
N ASN A 64 -1.44 10.33 15.02
CA ASN A 64 -2.17 10.79 13.85
C ASN A 64 -3.00 9.66 13.27
N VAL A 65 -4.31 9.89 13.08
CA VAL A 65 -5.16 8.92 12.38
C VAL A 65 -4.77 8.89 10.90
N ARG A 66 -4.17 7.78 10.46
CA ARG A 66 -3.76 7.59 9.07
C ARG A 66 -4.71 6.67 8.33
N ARG A 67 -5.13 7.10 7.14
CA ARG A 67 -5.81 6.24 6.17
C ARG A 67 -4.81 5.28 5.53
N LEU A 68 -5.12 4.00 5.55
CA LEU A 68 -4.36 2.93 4.94
C LEU A 68 -5.18 2.24 3.86
N LEU A 69 -4.61 2.12 2.67
CA LEU A 69 -5.05 1.22 1.63
C LEU A 69 -4.06 0.05 1.54
N VAL A 70 -4.53 -1.17 1.81
CA VAL A 70 -3.78 -2.38 1.48
C VAL A 70 -4.30 -2.89 0.15
N VAL A 71 -3.43 -2.93 -0.86
CA VAL A 71 -3.79 -3.27 -2.24
C VAL A 71 -3.21 -4.62 -2.60
N GLY A 72 -4.06 -5.54 -3.03
CA GLY A 72 -3.65 -6.84 -3.53
C GLY A 72 -3.04 -6.72 -4.92
N THR A 73 -1.83 -7.27 -5.12
CA THR A 73 -1.20 -7.31 -6.44
C THR A 73 -1.45 -8.63 -7.16
N GLY A 74 -1.95 -9.65 -6.46
CA GLY A 74 -2.04 -11.03 -6.96
C GLY A 74 -0.74 -11.81 -6.74
N THR A 75 -0.85 -13.14 -6.74
CA THR A 75 0.30 -14.05 -6.61
C THR A 75 0.98 -14.23 -7.96
N GLY A 76 2.31 -14.19 -8.00
CA GLY A 76 3.08 -14.48 -9.22
C GLY A 76 3.04 -13.40 -10.30
N SER A 77 2.49 -12.22 -10.00
CA SER A 77 2.52 -11.09 -10.93
C SER A 77 3.95 -10.61 -11.17
N SER A 78 4.26 -10.25 -12.41
CA SER A 78 5.51 -9.56 -12.72
C SER A 78 5.58 -8.21 -11.99
N PRO A 79 6.79 -7.66 -11.74
CA PRO A 79 6.94 -6.33 -11.14
C PRO A 79 6.12 -5.25 -11.85
N ARG A 80 6.07 -5.30 -13.19
CA ARG A 80 5.30 -4.38 -14.01
C ARG A 80 3.80 -4.50 -13.75
N GLU A 81 3.25 -5.71 -13.83
CA GLU A 81 1.82 -5.94 -13.58
C GLU A 81 1.45 -5.54 -12.15
N ALA A 82 2.26 -5.91 -11.16
CA ALA A 82 2.04 -5.53 -9.77
C ALA A 82 2.00 -4.00 -9.60
N ALA A 83 2.89 -3.26 -10.25
CA ALA A 83 2.90 -1.80 -10.24
C ALA A 83 1.65 -1.20 -10.90
N GLU A 84 1.21 -1.73 -12.05
CA GLU A 84 -0.01 -1.29 -12.73
C GLU A 84 -1.25 -1.53 -11.85
N LYS A 85 -1.36 -2.70 -11.21
CA LYS A 85 -2.47 -3.05 -10.32
C LYS A 85 -2.49 -2.17 -9.07
N LEU A 86 -1.32 -1.94 -8.48
CA LEU A 86 -1.15 -1.07 -7.31
C LEU A 86 -1.56 0.37 -7.61
N GLY A 87 -1.00 0.95 -8.68
CA GLY A 87 -1.26 2.33 -9.08
C GLY A 87 -2.71 2.56 -9.49
N GLY A 88 -3.29 1.66 -10.28
CA GLY A 88 -4.68 1.75 -10.72
C GLY A 88 -5.67 1.70 -9.56
N ALA A 89 -5.51 0.74 -8.64
CA ALA A 89 -6.37 0.62 -7.46
C ALA A 89 -6.23 1.82 -6.51
N ALA A 90 -4.99 2.29 -6.27
CA ALA A 90 -4.74 3.47 -5.43
C ALA A 90 -5.37 4.73 -6.03
N ALA A 91 -5.15 4.97 -7.33
CA ALA A 91 -5.74 6.12 -8.02
C ALA A 91 -7.27 6.08 -7.97
N ALA A 92 -7.88 4.92 -8.27
CA ALA A 92 -9.34 4.76 -8.23
C ALA A 92 -9.95 5.08 -6.86
N ARG A 93 -9.26 4.74 -5.76
CA ARG A 93 -9.73 5.00 -4.39
C ARG A 93 -9.46 6.42 -3.91
N LEU A 94 -8.34 7.02 -4.31
CA LEU A 94 -7.88 8.27 -3.73
C LEU A 94 -8.31 9.50 -4.54
N GLN A 95 -8.44 9.38 -5.87
CA GLN A 95 -8.65 10.51 -6.79
C GLN A 95 -9.91 11.34 -6.45
N THR A 96 -10.97 10.69 -5.96
CA THR A 96 -12.24 11.35 -5.61
C THR A 96 -12.45 11.49 -4.11
N SER A 97 -11.48 11.08 -3.28
CA SER A 97 -11.64 11.03 -1.83
C SER A 97 -11.34 12.33 -1.09
N GLY A 98 -10.85 13.35 -1.80
CA GLY A 98 -10.42 14.62 -1.22
C GLY A 98 -8.97 14.64 -0.70
N GLU A 99 -8.31 13.47 -0.64
CA GLU A 99 -6.90 13.32 -0.28
C GLU A 99 -6.00 14.25 -1.10
N LYS A 100 -5.03 14.89 -0.44
CA LYS A 100 -4.09 15.81 -1.08
C LYS A 100 -2.72 15.17 -1.28
N LYS A 101 -2.36 14.15 -0.49
CA LYS A 101 -1.08 13.45 -0.56
C LYS A 101 -1.27 11.96 -0.34
N ALA A 102 -0.65 11.16 -1.20
CA ALA A 102 -0.60 9.71 -1.03
C ALA A 102 0.86 9.25 -1.05
N VAL A 103 1.17 8.26 -0.22
CA VAL A 103 2.47 7.59 -0.22
C VAL A 103 2.23 6.13 -0.58
N ILE A 104 2.77 5.71 -1.72
CA ILE A 104 2.84 4.30 -2.09
C ILE A 104 4.20 3.78 -1.64
N ASP A 105 4.22 3.01 -0.55
CA ASP A 105 5.47 2.46 -0.01
C ASP A 105 5.75 1.08 -0.63
N ILE A 106 6.66 1.08 -1.59
CA ILE A 106 7.16 -0.11 -2.31
C ILE A 106 8.46 -0.65 -1.71
N SER A 107 8.87 -0.17 -0.52
CA SER A 107 10.14 -0.53 0.10
C SER A 107 10.18 -2.02 0.46
N GLY A 108 11.17 -2.73 -0.07
CA GLY A 108 11.36 -4.16 0.17
C GLY A 108 10.74 -5.06 -0.90
N LEU A 109 10.18 -4.51 -1.98
CA LEU A 109 9.74 -5.28 -3.15
C LEU A 109 10.87 -5.62 -4.13
N GLY A 110 12.10 -5.17 -3.86
CA GLY A 110 13.25 -5.42 -4.74
C GLY A 110 13.13 -4.79 -6.12
N TYR A 111 12.31 -3.74 -6.26
CA TYR A 111 12.25 -2.97 -7.51
C TYR A 111 13.55 -2.21 -7.68
N ASP A 112 14.24 -2.51 -8.77
CA ASP A 112 15.50 -1.92 -9.17
C ASP A 112 15.31 -1.21 -10.50
N ALA A 113 15.96 -0.04 -10.66
CA ALA A 113 15.93 0.72 -11.89
C ALA A 113 16.52 -0.08 -13.06
N ASP A 114 17.53 -0.91 -12.80
CA ASP A 114 18.22 -1.72 -13.83
C ASP A 114 17.32 -2.85 -14.38
N ILE A 115 16.29 -3.27 -13.63
CA ILE A 115 15.32 -4.28 -14.05
C ILE A 115 14.19 -3.66 -14.90
N ALA A 116 14.04 -2.33 -14.86
CA ALA A 116 12.95 -1.61 -15.52
C ALA A 116 13.30 -1.02 -16.90
N ALA A 117 14.59 -0.96 -17.25
CA ALA A 117 15.11 -0.43 -18.52
C ALA A 117 15.12 -1.50 -19.63
#